data_AF-A0A1W9V0F5-F1
#
_entry.id   AF-A0A1W9V0F5-F1
#
_cell.length_a   1.000
_cell.length_b   1.000
_cell.length_c   1.000
_cell.angle_alpha   90.00
_cell.angle_beta   90.00
_cell.angle_gamma   90.00
#
_symmetry.space_group_name_H-M   'P 1'
#
loop_
_entity.id
_entity.type
_entity.pdbx_description
1 polymer ?
#
loop_
_entity_poly.entity_id
_entity_poly.type
_entity_poly.pdbx_seq_one_letter_code
_entity_poly.pdbx_strand_id
1 'polypeptide(L)'
;MTPLGFSPEDEYEDIVQSGIIEAQYGDPQVARKLLKRATRIKTGDPRPWVWLAETTDDYDEKLNYLEEAVAAEPHNTGARQKLALLTGKIKSEDMLPEGVGVTPRASDAPISAQTQRNFACPQCGGRVTFNIQTQKVQCAYCGYEREVTGQQAADIAEQVLDFVLPTHRGHHWAESQRQLSCQRCGAVSLWPVGQRATHCPYCGSNQLIETSETPNLVDPQVIGVMEIEKKEAVERINTWLGKGWFAPDDLSTSAKQTRLHSAYYPFWTFDGTLEVHWRCEVQEGYGRNAQWVARTGIEFEMFDDVLISGNESLSTKTITEIEPFKLKEVVEFKPEYLAGWPALTYDTPLAKASLLARKRVIKKVRRNLHAKVVPNKQKRGLQTGGVHWMDMTFKHVLLPLWIGSYWYKGKRYQVLINGQTGKINGEKPRDTAKTAGIVLSIFFTVLVVFIFLAILAIEMGWITLR
;
A
#
# COMPACT_ATOMS: atom_id res chain seq x y z
N MET A 1 -4.96 63.74 0.92
CA MET A 1 -5.52 62.42 0.56
C MET A 1 -4.49 61.74 -0.34
N THR A 2 -3.61 60.95 0.26
CA THR A 2 -2.62 60.13 -0.45
C THR A 2 -3.35 58.88 -0.92
N PRO A 3 -3.25 58.45 -2.19
CA PRO A 3 -3.94 57.24 -2.63
C PRO A 3 -3.39 56.07 -1.82
N LEU A 4 -4.30 55.18 -1.40
CA LEU A 4 -4.00 53.91 -0.73
C LEU A 4 -2.92 53.19 -1.54
N GLY A 5 -1.70 53.15 -1.00
CA GLY A 5 -0.55 52.56 -1.68
C GLY A 5 -0.73 51.05 -1.79
N PHE A 6 -0.66 50.54 -3.01
CA PHE A 6 -0.53 49.10 -3.28
C PHE A 6 0.72 48.57 -2.57
N SER A 7 0.60 47.44 -1.88
CA SER A 7 1.77 46.75 -1.34
C SER A 7 2.64 46.23 -2.49
N PRO A 8 3.98 46.15 -2.36
CA PRO A 8 4.83 45.45 -3.33
C PRO A 8 4.38 44.00 -3.62
N GLU A 9 3.75 43.35 -2.64
CA GLU A 9 3.16 42.02 -2.79
C GLU A 9 1.93 42.04 -3.73
N ASP A 10 1.11 43.10 -3.65
CA ASP A 10 -0.08 43.26 -4.49
C ASP A 10 0.31 43.58 -5.94
N GLU A 11 1.35 44.40 -6.14
CA GLU A 11 1.91 44.68 -7.48
C GLU A 11 2.46 43.40 -8.13
N TYR A 12 3.12 42.55 -7.34
CA TYR A 12 3.60 41.26 -7.84
C TYR A 12 2.45 40.34 -8.26
N GLU A 13 1.44 40.17 -7.42
CA GLU A 13 0.28 39.32 -7.75
C GLU A 13 -0.47 39.83 -8.98
N ASP A 14 -0.60 41.14 -9.16
CA ASP A 14 -1.22 41.74 -10.36
C ASP A 14 -0.43 41.43 -11.64
N ILE A 15 0.91 41.52 -11.60
CA ILE A 15 1.79 41.16 -12.73
C ILE A 15 1.63 39.68 -13.08
N VAL A 16 1.61 38.80 -12.08
CA VAL A 16 1.44 37.35 -12.30
C VAL A 16 0.08 37.04 -12.88
N GLN A 17 -1.00 37.54 -12.28
CA GLN A 17 -2.37 37.31 -12.76
C GLN A 17 -2.57 37.84 -14.18
N SER A 18 -2.12 39.07 -14.45
CA SER A 18 -2.18 39.66 -15.80
C SER A 18 -1.41 38.83 -16.82
N GLY A 19 -0.20 38.38 -16.47
CA GLY A 19 0.59 37.50 -17.33
C GLY A 19 -0.09 36.16 -17.63
N ILE A 20 -0.79 35.57 -16.64
CA ILE A 20 -1.55 34.33 -16.81
C ILE A 20 -2.76 34.54 -17.71
N ILE A 21 -3.51 35.63 -17.52
CA ILE A 21 -4.68 35.95 -18.34
C ILE A 21 -4.26 36.13 -19.81
N GLU A 22 -3.17 36.86 -20.05
CA GLU A 22 -2.63 37.03 -21.41
C GLU A 22 -2.14 35.70 -22.01
N ALA A 23 -1.56 34.80 -21.21
CA ALA A 23 -1.16 33.48 -21.68
C ALA A 23 -2.35 32.60 -22.07
N GLN A 24 -3.47 32.70 -21.35
CA GLN A 24 -4.67 31.88 -21.57
C GLN A 24 -5.54 32.40 -22.71
N TYR A 25 -5.72 33.72 -22.82
CA TYR A 25 -6.76 34.34 -23.66
C TYR A 25 -6.27 35.51 -24.50
N GLY A 26 -5.03 35.98 -24.30
CA GLY A 26 -4.51 37.22 -24.87
C GLY A 26 -3.29 37.03 -25.78
N ASP A 27 -2.33 37.95 -25.70
CA ASP A 27 -1.12 37.94 -26.54
C ASP A 27 0.04 37.18 -25.84
N PRO A 28 0.54 36.07 -26.43
CA PRO A 28 1.66 35.31 -25.89
C PRO A 28 2.94 36.13 -25.67
N GLN A 29 3.20 37.17 -26.47
CA GLN A 29 4.37 38.03 -26.29
C GLN A 29 4.23 38.93 -25.06
N VAL A 30 3.04 39.47 -24.83
CA VAL A 30 2.73 40.29 -23.64
C VAL A 30 2.81 39.41 -22.39
N ALA A 31 2.21 38.22 -22.44
CA ALA A 31 2.31 37.21 -21.40
C ALA A 31 3.78 36.90 -21.06
N ARG A 32 4.61 36.58 -22.06
CA ARG A 32 6.03 36.27 -21.88
C ARG A 32 6.79 37.42 -21.21
N LYS A 33 6.50 38.68 -21.57
CA LYS A 33 7.14 39.86 -20.98
C LYS A 33 6.76 40.03 -19.51
N LEU A 34 5.48 39.90 -19.18
CA LEU A 34 4.97 40.03 -17.82
C LEU A 34 5.51 38.91 -16.92
N LEU A 35 5.44 37.66 -17.38
CA LEU A 35 5.88 36.51 -16.61
C LEU A 35 7.41 36.50 -16.43
N LYS A 36 8.22 36.87 -17.44
CA LYS A 36 9.68 37.06 -17.26
C LYS A 36 10.04 38.19 -16.30
N ARG A 37 9.18 39.20 -16.16
CA ARG A 37 9.35 40.22 -15.12
C ARG A 37 9.06 39.64 -13.74
N ALA A 38 7.97 38.86 -13.61
CA ALA A 38 7.62 38.20 -12.35
C ALA A 38 8.73 37.26 -11.85
N THR A 39 9.34 36.45 -12.72
CA THR A 39 10.43 35.52 -12.31
C THR A 39 11.65 36.23 -11.74
N ARG A 40 11.92 37.47 -12.16
CA ARG A 40 13.02 38.30 -11.63
C ARG A 40 12.69 38.94 -10.28
N ILE A 41 11.41 39.15 -9.99
CA ILE A 41 10.95 39.73 -8.73
C ILE A 41 10.95 38.65 -7.65
N LYS A 42 10.38 37.47 -7.96
CA LYS A 42 10.23 36.36 -7.01
C LYS A 42 10.62 35.05 -7.68
N THR A 43 11.87 34.65 -7.50
CA THR A 43 12.44 33.44 -8.11
C THR A 43 11.84 32.15 -7.55
N GLY A 44 11.38 32.17 -6.29
CA GLY A 44 10.79 31.01 -5.60
C GLY A 44 9.31 30.77 -5.91
N ASP A 45 8.68 31.55 -6.79
CA ASP A 45 7.31 31.29 -7.23
C ASP A 45 7.32 30.48 -8.53
N PRO A 46 6.75 29.27 -8.55
CA PRO A 46 6.73 28.43 -9.74
C PRO A 46 5.70 28.88 -10.78
N ARG A 47 4.67 29.65 -10.41
CA ARG A 47 3.54 29.99 -11.30
C ARG A 47 4.01 30.68 -12.59
N PRO A 48 4.89 31.70 -12.55
CA PRO A 48 5.33 32.36 -13.78
C PRO A 48 6.10 31.43 -14.71
N TRP A 49 6.91 30.51 -14.17
CA TRP A 49 7.67 29.54 -14.93
C TRP A 49 6.76 28.52 -15.64
N VAL A 50 5.76 27.99 -14.94
CA VAL A 50 4.77 27.05 -15.53
C VAL A 50 4.02 27.70 -16.69
N TRP A 51 3.62 28.96 -16.55
CA TRP A 51 2.91 29.67 -17.61
C TRP A 51 3.83 30.14 -18.73
N LEU A 52 5.11 30.44 -18.47
CA LEU A 52 6.10 30.72 -19.52
C LEU A 52 6.27 29.53 -20.48
N ALA A 53 6.21 28.30 -19.96
CA ALA A 53 6.25 27.09 -20.78
C ALA A 53 5.07 26.99 -21.77
N GLU A 54 3.91 27.58 -21.47
CA GLU A 54 2.76 27.62 -22.38
C GLU A 54 2.88 28.72 -23.44
N THR A 55 3.80 29.68 -23.28
CA THR A 55 4.00 30.80 -24.24
C THR A 55 5.00 30.50 -25.36
N THR A 56 5.48 29.26 -25.46
CA THR A 56 6.52 28.88 -26.42
C THR A 56 6.22 27.52 -27.03
N ASP A 57 6.66 27.27 -28.25
CA ASP A 57 6.66 25.93 -28.86
C ASP A 57 8.05 25.32 -28.96
N ASP A 58 9.08 26.10 -28.64
CA ASP A 58 10.46 25.66 -28.62
C ASP A 58 10.69 24.66 -27.47
N TYR A 59 11.26 23.50 -27.80
CA TYR A 59 11.46 22.40 -26.86
C TYR A 59 12.42 22.78 -25.73
N ASP A 60 13.54 23.42 -26.05
CA ASP A 60 14.58 23.75 -25.09
C ASP A 60 14.11 24.87 -24.14
N GLU A 61 13.40 25.87 -24.66
CA GLU A 61 12.75 26.89 -23.81
C GLU A 61 11.69 26.27 -22.89
N LYS A 62 10.81 25.41 -23.41
CA LYS A 62 9.80 24.70 -22.60
C LYS A 62 10.45 23.89 -21.48
N LEU A 63 11.50 23.12 -21.83
CA LEU A 63 12.24 22.29 -20.90
C LEU A 63 12.82 23.15 -19.77
N ASN A 64 13.54 24.22 -20.12
CA ASN A 64 14.17 25.11 -19.15
C ASN A 64 13.14 25.77 -18.22
N TYR A 65 12.01 26.27 -18.74
CA TYR A 65 10.98 26.88 -17.89
C TYR A 65 10.34 25.87 -16.94
N LEU A 66 10.10 24.64 -17.38
CA LEU A 66 9.54 23.61 -16.51
C LEU A 66 10.56 23.12 -15.46
N GLU A 67 11.85 23.05 -15.82
CA GLU A 67 12.92 22.76 -14.86
C GLU A 67 13.05 23.85 -13.78
N GLU A 68 12.98 25.13 -14.17
CA GLU A 68 12.96 26.26 -13.23
C GLU A 68 11.72 26.25 -12.32
N ALA A 69 10.55 25.89 -12.87
CA ALA A 69 9.34 25.72 -12.06
C ALA A 69 9.50 24.63 -11.00
N VAL A 70 10.09 23.49 -11.36
CA VAL A 70 10.38 22.38 -10.44
C VAL A 70 11.51 22.76 -9.46
N ALA A 71 12.49 23.55 -9.87
CA ALA A 71 13.53 24.06 -8.99
C ALA A 71 12.98 25.03 -7.94
N ALA A 72 12.02 25.88 -8.32
CA ALA A 72 11.33 26.80 -7.43
C ALA A 72 10.43 26.07 -6.42
N GLU A 73 9.66 25.07 -6.89
CA GLU A 73 8.81 24.23 -6.04
C GLU A 73 8.91 22.74 -6.45
N PRO A 74 9.79 21.94 -5.80
CA PRO A 74 10.04 20.55 -6.16
C PRO A 74 8.82 19.62 -6.09
N HIS A 75 7.77 20.00 -5.37
CA HIS A 75 6.54 19.21 -5.24
C HIS A 75 5.39 19.75 -6.11
N ASN A 76 5.66 20.66 -7.05
CA ASN A 76 4.65 21.18 -7.97
C ASN A 76 4.24 20.09 -8.97
N THR A 77 3.12 19.41 -8.70
CA THR A 77 2.65 18.26 -9.49
C THR A 77 2.40 18.61 -10.95
N GLY A 78 1.84 19.81 -11.22
CA GLY A 78 1.58 20.29 -12.58
C GLY A 78 2.86 20.50 -13.40
N ALA A 79 3.87 21.15 -12.82
CA ALA A 79 5.17 21.35 -13.48
C ALA A 79 5.87 20.01 -13.75
N ARG A 80 5.91 19.11 -12.75
CA ARG A 80 6.51 17.78 -12.86
C ARG A 80 5.81 16.92 -13.94
N GLN A 81 4.48 16.98 -14.02
CA GLN A 81 3.71 16.25 -15.02
C GLN A 81 3.99 16.78 -16.43
N LYS A 82 3.96 18.10 -16.64
CA LYS A 82 4.30 18.71 -17.94
C LYS A 82 5.72 18.36 -18.37
N LEU A 83 6.67 18.37 -17.44
CA LEU A 83 8.06 17.98 -17.70
C LEU A 83 8.17 16.49 -18.08
N ALA A 84 7.42 15.62 -17.42
CA ALA A 84 7.39 14.19 -17.72
C ALA A 84 6.75 13.89 -19.09
N LEU A 85 5.74 14.65 -19.51
CA LEU A 85 5.17 14.58 -20.87
C LEU A 85 6.16 15.07 -21.92
N LEU A 86 6.79 16.23 -21.68
CA LEU A 86 7.75 16.83 -22.61
C LEU A 86 8.94 15.90 -22.86
N THR A 87 9.47 15.28 -21.79
CA THR A 87 10.61 14.34 -21.86
C THR A 87 10.23 12.93 -22.34
N GLY A 88 8.95 12.68 -22.62
CA GLY A 88 8.46 11.37 -23.07
C GLY A 88 8.44 10.27 -21.99
N LYS A 89 8.62 10.63 -20.71
CA LYS A 89 8.46 9.69 -19.57
C LYS A 89 7.02 9.24 -19.39
N ILE A 90 6.07 10.11 -19.76
CA ILE A 90 4.63 9.81 -19.83
C ILE A 90 4.19 10.10 -21.25
N LYS A 91 3.37 9.22 -21.82
CA LYS A 91 2.75 9.48 -23.13
C LYS A 91 1.41 10.19 -22.94
N SER A 92 1.12 11.16 -23.78
CA SER A 92 -0.16 11.91 -23.74
C SER A 92 -1.38 11.01 -23.94
N GLU A 93 -1.26 9.94 -24.75
CA GLU A 93 -2.32 8.95 -25.01
C GLU A 93 -2.71 8.14 -23.77
N ASP A 94 -1.83 8.01 -22.78
CA ASP A 94 -2.08 7.24 -21.56
C ASP A 94 -2.79 8.06 -20.47
N MET A 95 -2.89 9.39 -20.64
CA MET A 95 -3.44 10.29 -19.64
C MET A 95 -4.96 10.29 -19.62
N LEU A 96 -5.54 10.39 -18.42
CA LEU A 96 -6.97 10.57 -18.26
C LEU A 96 -7.38 12.01 -18.61
N PRO A 97 -8.49 12.22 -19.34
CA PRO A 97 -9.02 13.55 -19.59
C PRO A 97 -9.50 14.21 -18.28
N GLU A 98 -9.14 15.48 -18.06
CA GLU A 98 -9.52 16.24 -16.87
C GLU A 98 -11.04 16.35 -16.73
N GLY A 99 -11.56 16.18 -15.51
CA GLY A 99 -12.98 16.35 -15.19
C GLY A 99 -13.91 15.23 -15.65
N VAL A 100 -13.41 14.21 -16.35
CA VAL A 100 -14.21 13.06 -16.80
C VAL A 100 -14.13 11.93 -15.78
N GLY A 101 -15.27 11.59 -15.17
CA GLY A 101 -15.38 10.36 -14.40
C GLY A 101 -15.16 9.15 -15.32
N VAL A 102 -14.13 8.35 -15.05
CA VAL A 102 -13.90 7.11 -15.79
C VAL A 102 -15.02 6.14 -15.42
N THR A 103 -15.94 5.89 -16.34
CA THR A 103 -16.85 4.76 -16.24
C THR A 103 -16.09 3.49 -16.65
N PRO A 104 -16.06 2.44 -15.82
CA PRO A 104 -15.48 1.16 -16.22
C PRO A 104 -16.19 0.69 -17.50
N ARG A 105 -15.41 0.49 -18.57
CA ARG A 105 -15.93 0.02 -19.85
C ARG A 105 -15.50 -1.43 -20.02
N ALA A 106 -16.45 -2.34 -20.19
CA ALA A 106 -16.15 -3.73 -20.52
C ALA A 106 -15.44 -3.78 -21.89
N SER A 107 -14.42 -4.62 -22.01
CA SER A 107 -13.64 -4.75 -23.24
C SER A 107 -14.42 -5.41 -24.37
N ASP A 108 -14.10 -5.03 -25.61
CA ASP A 108 -14.52 -5.74 -26.81
C ASP A 108 -13.83 -7.12 -26.90
N ALA A 109 -14.48 -8.01 -27.66
CA ALA A 109 -14.26 -9.46 -27.84
C ALA A 109 -12.90 -10.06 -27.42
N PRO A 110 -12.89 -11.27 -26.82
CA PRO A 110 -11.70 -11.86 -26.24
C PRO A 110 -10.61 -12.17 -27.28
N ILE A 111 -9.41 -11.63 -27.08
CA ILE A 111 -8.22 -11.94 -27.86
C ILE A 111 -7.60 -13.24 -27.31
N SER A 112 -6.86 -13.98 -28.16
CA SER A 112 -6.16 -15.22 -27.75
C SER A 112 -4.94 -14.88 -26.89
N ALA A 113 -4.87 -15.42 -25.68
CA ALA A 113 -3.69 -15.28 -24.82
C ALA A 113 -2.50 -16.01 -25.44
N GLN A 114 -1.44 -15.28 -25.75
CA GLN A 114 -0.19 -15.89 -26.22
C GLN A 114 0.48 -16.63 -25.06
N THR A 115 0.74 -17.93 -25.24
CA THR A 115 1.50 -18.72 -24.27
C THR A 115 2.94 -18.22 -24.26
N GLN A 116 3.30 -17.33 -23.33
CA GLN A 116 4.70 -17.01 -23.10
C GLN A 116 5.45 -18.29 -22.70
N ARG A 117 6.46 -18.65 -23.47
CA ARG A 117 7.33 -19.84 -23.26
C ARG A 117 8.26 -19.69 -22.04
N ASN A 118 7.96 -18.81 -21.10
CA ASN A 118 8.87 -18.38 -20.03
C ASN A 118 9.20 -19.48 -19.00
N PHE A 119 8.45 -20.58 -18.99
CA PHE A 119 8.66 -21.70 -18.06
C PHE A 119 8.96 -23.04 -18.75
N ALA A 120 9.31 -23.00 -20.05
CA ALA A 120 9.81 -24.16 -20.77
C ALA A 120 11.35 -24.22 -20.67
N CYS A 121 11.88 -25.40 -20.42
CA CYS A 121 13.30 -25.66 -20.37
C CYS A 121 13.90 -25.43 -21.77
N PRO A 122 14.95 -24.60 -21.91
CA PRO A 122 15.55 -24.34 -23.22
C PRO A 122 16.26 -25.57 -23.81
N GLN A 123 16.63 -26.55 -22.98
CA GLN A 123 17.34 -27.76 -23.42
C GLN A 123 16.41 -28.89 -23.86
N CYS A 124 15.26 -29.07 -23.21
CA CYS A 124 14.40 -30.24 -23.44
C CYS A 124 12.91 -29.92 -23.59
N GLY A 125 12.49 -28.65 -23.45
CA GLY A 125 11.09 -28.24 -23.49
C GLY A 125 10.26 -28.61 -22.26
N GLY A 126 10.83 -29.38 -21.31
CA GLY A 126 10.18 -29.74 -20.04
C GLY A 126 9.91 -28.53 -19.14
N ARG A 127 9.03 -28.67 -18.15
CA ARG A 127 8.74 -27.58 -17.20
C ARG A 127 9.94 -27.30 -16.30
N VAL A 128 10.21 -26.02 -16.07
CA VAL A 128 11.20 -25.58 -15.07
C VAL A 128 10.53 -25.08 -13.80
N THR A 129 11.25 -25.19 -12.68
CA THR A 129 10.82 -24.76 -11.35
C THR A 129 11.93 -23.98 -10.68
N PHE A 130 11.59 -22.93 -9.94
CA PHE A 130 12.53 -22.19 -9.12
C PHE A 130 12.83 -22.96 -7.83
N ASN A 131 14.10 -23.13 -7.51
CA ASN A 131 14.60 -23.78 -6.31
C ASN A 131 15.00 -22.73 -5.28
N ILE A 132 14.34 -22.75 -4.12
CA ILE A 132 14.52 -21.77 -3.04
C ILE A 132 15.94 -21.80 -2.47
N GLN A 133 16.51 -22.99 -2.26
CA GLN A 133 17.80 -23.13 -1.59
C GLN A 133 18.96 -22.66 -2.47
N THR A 134 18.90 -23.02 -3.75
CA THR A 134 19.96 -22.69 -4.72
C THR A 134 19.73 -21.36 -5.44
N GLN A 135 18.52 -20.78 -5.34
CA GLN A 135 18.11 -19.58 -6.07
C GLN A 135 18.24 -19.75 -7.60
N LYS A 136 18.04 -20.97 -8.09
CA LYS A 136 18.16 -21.34 -9.51
C LYS A 136 16.84 -21.83 -10.07
N VAL A 137 16.63 -21.61 -11.36
CA VAL A 137 15.61 -22.32 -12.13
C VAL A 137 16.18 -23.67 -12.54
N GLN A 138 15.48 -24.75 -12.21
CA GLN A 138 15.89 -26.12 -12.46
C GLN A 138 14.84 -26.88 -13.28
N CYS A 139 15.28 -27.77 -14.18
CA CYS A 139 14.43 -28.71 -14.89
C CYS A 139 14.58 -30.11 -14.29
N ALA A 140 13.51 -30.64 -13.69
CA ALA A 140 13.51 -31.99 -13.13
C ALA A 140 13.68 -33.11 -14.17
N TYR A 141 13.48 -32.81 -15.46
CA TYR A 141 13.55 -33.82 -16.54
C TYR A 141 14.98 -34.03 -17.06
N CYS A 142 15.69 -32.96 -17.42
CA CYS A 142 17.03 -33.07 -18.02
C CYS A 142 18.17 -32.54 -17.13
N GLY A 143 17.86 -32.03 -15.93
CA GLY A 143 18.86 -31.48 -15.02
C GLY A 143 19.39 -30.09 -15.39
N TYR A 144 18.77 -29.40 -16.35
CA TYR A 144 19.13 -28.02 -16.68
C TYR A 144 19.01 -27.11 -15.45
N GLU A 145 20.02 -26.29 -15.21
CA GLU A 145 20.01 -25.25 -14.17
C GLU A 145 20.41 -23.90 -14.73
N ARG A 146 19.78 -22.83 -14.25
CA ARG A 146 20.19 -21.44 -14.52
C ARG A 146 19.99 -20.60 -13.27
N GLU A 147 21.00 -19.81 -12.94
CA GLU A 147 20.93 -18.84 -11.85
C GLU A 147 19.98 -17.69 -12.19
N VAL A 148 19.20 -17.24 -11.21
CA VAL A 148 18.36 -16.05 -11.34
C VAL A 148 19.00 -14.92 -10.55
N THR A 149 19.84 -14.14 -11.24
CA THR A 149 20.49 -12.99 -10.62
C THR A 149 19.57 -11.78 -10.68
N GLY A 150 18.75 -11.58 -9.65
CA GLY A 150 18.04 -10.31 -9.40
C GLY A 150 18.90 -9.42 -8.51
N GLN A 151 19.08 -8.16 -8.88
CA GLN A 151 19.72 -7.19 -7.98
C GLN A 151 18.73 -6.79 -6.89
N GLN A 152 19.23 -6.59 -5.67
CA GLN A 152 18.41 -6.01 -4.60
C GLN A 152 17.91 -4.64 -5.06
N ALA A 153 16.60 -4.46 -5.05
CA ALA A 153 15.95 -3.35 -5.74
C ALA A 153 14.99 -2.57 -4.85
N ALA A 154 15.11 -2.73 -3.52
CA ALA A 154 14.23 -2.10 -2.54
C ALA A 154 14.12 -0.57 -2.72
N ASP A 155 15.24 0.11 -2.97
CA ASP A 155 15.29 1.58 -3.03
C ASP A 155 15.29 2.13 -4.47
N ILE A 156 15.65 1.32 -5.47
CA ILE A 156 15.80 1.76 -6.88
C ILE A 156 14.56 1.51 -7.73
N ALA A 157 13.63 0.67 -7.26
CA ALA A 157 12.43 0.31 -8.01
C ALA A 157 11.24 1.26 -7.80
N GLU A 158 11.42 2.29 -6.98
CA GLU A 158 10.38 3.26 -6.66
C GLU A 158 9.94 4.06 -7.88
N GLN A 159 8.63 4.19 -8.05
CA GLN A 159 8.04 5.05 -9.07
C GLN A 159 7.35 6.23 -8.42
N VAL A 160 7.52 7.42 -9.02
CA VAL A 160 6.83 8.64 -8.58
C VAL A 160 5.34 8.49 -8.83
N LEU A 161 4.54 8.59 -7.76
CA LEU A 161 3.10 8.39 -7.82
C LEU A 161 2.42 9.37 -8.78
N ASP A 162 2.84 10.63 -8.78
CA ASP A 162 2.26 11.70 -9.61
C ASP A 162 2.43 11.47 -11.12
N PHE A 163 3.34 10.58 -11.54
CA PHE A 163 3.53 10.24 -12.94
C PHE A 163 2.58 9.13 -13.41
N VAL A 164 2.24 8.20 -12.53
CA VAL A 164 1.44 7.03 -12.91
C VAL A 164 -0.03 7.22 -12.55
N LEU A 165 -0.32 7.91 -11.44
CA LEU A 165 -1.68 8.16 -10.97
C LEU A 165 -2.57 8.84 -12.02
N PRO A 166 -2.17 9.90 -12.75
CA PRO A 166 -3.04 10.54 -13.74
C PRO A 166 -3.23 9.73 -15.04
N THR A 167 -2.57 8.57 -15.15
CA THR A 167 -2.70 7.69 -16.32
C THR A 167 -3.78 6.64 -16.11
N HIS A 168 -4.24 6.06 -17.20
CA HIS A 168 -5.08 4.86 -17.19
C HIS A 168 -4.52 3.75 -16.28
N ARG A 169 -3.19 3.55 -16.25
CA ARG A 169 -2.53 2.51 -15.43
C ARG A 169 -2.72 2.70 -13.92
N GLY A 170 -2.85 3.94 -13.45
CA GLY A 170 -3.07 4.25 -12.04
C GLY A 170 -4.48 3.94 -11.55
N HIS A 171 -5.45 3.93 -12.46
CA HIS A 171 -6.88 3.79 -12.16
C HIS A 171 -7.47 2.45 -12.63
N HIS A 172 -6.86 1.81 -13.62
CA HIS A 172 -7.23 0.47 -14.02
C HIS A 172 -6.80 -0.54 -12.97
N TRP A 173 -7.74 -1.43 -12.66
CA TRP A 173 -7.48 -2.68 -11.98
C TRP A 173 -7.73 -3.81 -12.96
N ALA A 174 -7.44 -5.05 -12.57
CA ALA A 174 -7.68 -6.22 -13.40
C ALA A 174 -9.18 -6.53 -13.59
N GLU A 175 -9.99 -5.54 -13.97
CA GLU A 175 -11.38 -5.70 -14.42
C GLU A 175 -11.50 -5.60 -15.93
N SER A 176 -10.51 -6.16 -16.60
CA SER A 176 -10.79 -7.16 -17.60
C SER A 176 -9.53 -8.00 -17.71
N GLN A 177 -9.44 -9.10 -16.99
CA GLN A 177 -8.56 -10.18 -17.40
C GLN A 177 -9.39 -11.46 -17.48
N ARG A 178 -9.00 -12.37 -18.39
CA ARG A 178 -9.47 -13.77 -18.39
C ARG A 178 -9.14 -14.42 -17.06
N GLN A 179 -10.00 -14.16 -16.09
CA GLN A 179 -9.74 -14.36 -14.68
C GLN A 179 -10.82 -15.25 -14.13
N LEU A 180 -10.42 -16.46 -13.71
CA LEU A 180 -11.23 -17.28 -12.83
C LEU A 180 -11.02 -16.75 -11.41
N SER A 181 -11.91 -15.85 -10.97
CA SER A 181 -11.89 -15.32 -9.61
C SER A 181 -12.60 -16.29 -8.66
N CYS A 182 -11.89 -16.78 -7.65
CA CYS A 182 -12.48 -17.56 -6.59
C CYS A 182 -13.08 -16.66 -5.52
N GLN A 183 -14.41 -16.57 -5.46
CA GLN A 183 -15.12 -15.74 -4.46
C GLN A 183 -14.86 -16.16 -3.00
N ARG A 184 -14.28 -17.35 -2.78
CA ARG A 184 -14.07 -17.91 -1.43
C ARG A 184 -12.69 -17.64 -0.84
N CYS A 185 -11.65 -17.54 -1.66
CA CYS A 185 -10.29 -17.27 -1.18
C CYS A 185 -9.64 -16.06 -1.85
N GLY A 186 -10.38 -15.39 -2.75
CA GLY A 186 -9.90 -14.26 -3.54
C GLY A 186 -8.73 -14.60 -4.45
N ALA A 187 -8.49 -15.88 -4.73
CA ALA A 187 -7.45 -16.27 -5.66
C ALA A 187 -7.87 -15.89 -7.07
N VAL A 188 -7.01 -15.11 -7.70
CA VAL A 188 -7.11 -14.63 -9.05
C VAL A 188 -6.03 -15.36 -9.84
N SER A 189 -6.43 -16.32 -10.66
CA SER A 189 -5.47 -17.19 -11.33
C SER A 189 -5.61 -17.03 -12.83
N LEU A 190 -4.47 -16.81 -13.49
CA LEU A 190 -4.34 -16.86 -14.94
C LEU A 190 -4.34 -18.34 -15.34
N TRP A 191 -5.49 -18.84 -15.80
CA TRP A 191 -5.59 -20.17 -16.38
C TRP A 191 -5.38 -20.09 -17.90
N PRO A 192 -4.61 -21.02 -18.51
CA PRO A 192 -4.47 -21.08 -19.96
C PRO A 192 -5.85 -21.21 -20.65
N VAL A 193 -6.00 -20.56 -21.80
CA VAL A 193 -7.23 -20.60 -22.59
C VAL A 193 -7.63 -22.05 -22.88
N GLY A 194 -8.84 -22.45 -22.48
CA GLY A 194 -9.38 -23.80 -22.71
C GLY A 194 -9.29 -24.79 -21.54
N GLN A 195 -8.66 -24.45 -20.41
CA GLN A 195 -8.79 -25.25 -19.19
C GLN A 195 -10.05 -24.87 -18.39
N ARG A 196 -10.90 -25.85 -18.10
CA ARG A 196 -12.04 -25.72 -17.17
C ARG A 196 -11.71 -26.38 -15.85
N ALA A 197 -11.63 -25.59 -14.77
CA ALA A 197 -11.54 -26.11 -13.42
C ALA A 197 -12.93 -26.10 -12.78
N THR A 198 -13.42 -27.24 -12.27
CA THR A 198 -14.65 -27.30 -11.47
C THR A 198 -14.44 -26.81 -10.03
N HIS A 199 -13.18 -26.69 -9.60
CA HIS A 199 -12.78 -26.29 -8.26
C HIS A 199 -11.52 -25.42 -8.30
N CYS A 200 -11.50 -24.35 -7.51
CA CYS A 200 -10.35 -23.49 -7.28
C CYS A 200 -9.15 -24.32 -6.77
N PRO A 201 -7.97 -24.21 -7.39
CA PRO A 201 -6.81 -25.05 -7.05
C PRO A 201 -6.18 -24.62 -5.72
N TYR A 202 -6.56 -23.46 -5.17
CA TYR A 202 -6.03 -22.89 -3.92
C TYR A 202 -6.88 -23.24 -2.71
N CYS A 203 -8.21 -23.19 -2.83
CA CYS A 203 -9.10 -23.39 -1.68
C CYS A 203 -10.19 -24.45 -1.90
N GLY A 204 -10.26 -25.06 -3.08
CA GLY A 204 -11.25 -26.09 -3.43
C GLY A 204 -12.68 -25.58 -3.56
N SER A 205 -12.92 -24.27 -3.73
CA SER A 205 -14.25 -23.71 -3.96
C SER A 205 -14.73 -23.96 -5.38
N ASN A 206 -16.02 -24.20 -5.58
CA ASN A 206 -16.68 -24.29 -6.90
C ASN A 206 -17.24 -22.93 -7.40
N GLN A 207 -17.11 -21.88 -6.60
CA GLN A 207 -17.55 -20.52 -6.96
C GLN A 207 -16.47 -19.79 -7.75
N LEU A 208 -16.42 -20.07 -9.05
CA LEU A 208 -15.51 -19.47 -10.01
C LEU A 208 -16.31 -18.60 -10.99
N ILE A 209 -15.83 -17.39 -11.27
CA ILE A 209 -16.44 -16.42 -12.20
C ILE A 209 -15.46 -16.13 -13.32
N GLU A 210 -15.93 -16.05 -14.57
CA GLU A 210 -15.15 -15.76 -15.79
C GLU A 210 -15.41 -14.33 -16.29
N THR A 211 -14.36 -13.59 -16.68
CA THR A 211 -14.46 -12.23 -17.29
C THR A 211 -13.36 -12.04 -18.36
N SER A 212 -13.47 -11.12 -19.33
CA SER A 212 -12.54 -10.92 -20.50
C SER A 212 -11.32 -10.02 -20.21
N GLU A 213 -10.41 -9.77 -21.17
CA GLU A 213 -9.06 -9.11 -21.09
C GLU A 213 -9.00 -7.57 -21.32
N THR A 214 -7.96 -6.91 -20.75
CA THR A 214 -7.39 -5.58 -21.04
C THR A 214 -5.86 -5.58 -20.86
N PRO A 215 -5.13 -4.88 -21.74
CA PRO A 215 -3.79 -4.36 -21.48
C PRO A 215 -3.88 -3.10 -20.58
N ASN A 216 -2.81 -2.78 -19.84
CA ASN A 216 -2.61 -1.58 -19.00
C ASN A 216 -2.66 -1.74 -17.47
N LEU A 217 -2.24 -2.90 -16.94
CA LEU A 217 -1.87 -3.00 -15.51
C LEU A 217 -0.48 -2.39 -15.25
N VAL A 218 -0.21 -2.10 -13.98
CA VAL A 218 1.14 -1.77 -13.51
C VAL A 218 1.88 -3.08 -13.28
N ASP A 219 2.97 -3.31 -14.01
CA ASP A 219 3.81 -4.49 -13.83
C ASP A 219 4.48 -4.47 -12.46
N PRO A 220 4.70 -5.63 -11.83
CA PRO A 220 5.47 -5.69 -10.59
C PRO A 220 6.92 -5.27 -10.86
N GLN A 221 7.42 -4.29 -10.09
CA GLN A 221 8.82 -3.87 -10.19
C GLN A 221 9.73 -4.79 -9.39
N VAL A 222 9.22 -5.33 -8.27
CA VAL A 222 10.02 -6.14 -7.34
C VAL A 222 9.25 -7.35 -6.82
N ILE A 223 10.01 -8.32 -6.34
CA ILE A 223 9.51 -9.57 -5.78
C ILE A 223 10.26 -9.92 -4.49
N GLY A 224 9.53 -10.32 -3.46
CA GLY A 224 10.10 -10.91 -2.25
C GLY A 224 10.38 -12.38 -2.50
N VAL A 225 11.63 -12.82 -2.39
CA VAL A 225 11.97 -14.22 -2.69
C VAL A 225 11.33 -15.16 -1.66
N MET A 226 10.70 -16.25 -2.13
CA MET A 226 10.21 -17.31 -1.26
C MET A 226 11.39 -17.99 -0.56
N GLU A 227 11.37 -18.08 0.77
CA GLU A 227 12.42 -18.72 1.58
C GLU A 227 11.93 -20.00 2.27
N ILE A 228 10.63 -20.07 2.57
CA ILE A 228 10.04 -21.19 3.30
C ILE A 228 9.53 -22.24 2.30
N GLU A 229 10.06 -23.46 2.40
CA GLU A 229 9.59 -24.60 1.61
C GLU A 229 8.26 -25.17 2.12
N LYS A 230 7.56 -25.92 1.26
CA LYS A 230 6.28 -26.54 1.61
C LYS A 230 6.37 -27.44 2.84
N LYS A 231 7.44 -28.24 2.97
CA LYS A 231 7.63 -29.16 4.09
C LYS A 231 7.76 -28.39 5.40
N GLU A 232 8.60 -27.37 5.42
CA GLU A 232 8.80 -26.49 6.56
C GLU A 232 7.51 -25.74 6.93
N ALA A 233 6.77 -25.23 5.94
CA ALA A 233 5.49 -24.58 6.14
C ALA A 233 4.46 -25.48 6.85
N VAL A 234 4.39 -26.76 6.45
CA VAL A 234 3.51 -27.77 7.10
C VAL A 234 3.95 -28.05 8.53
N GLU A 235 5.25 -28.17 8.78
CA GLU A 235 5.80 -28.39 10.13
C GLU A 235 5.48 -27.20 11.07
N ARG A 236 5.65 -25.98 10.57
CA ARG A 236 5.30 -24.75 11.30
C ARG A 236 3.79 -24.68 11.58
N ILE A 237 2.93 -25.05 10.63
CA ILE A 237 1.47 -25.15 10.86
C ILE A 237 1.17 -26.15 11.97
N ASN A 238 1.80 -27.33 11.94
CA ASN A 238 1.57 -28.36 12.95
C ASN A 238 1.95 -27.85 14.35
N THR A 239 3.12 -27.22 14.49
CA THR A 239 3.55 -26.62 15.75
C THR A 239 2.61 -25.49 16.18
N TRP A 240 2.14 -24.66 15.23
CA TRP A 240 1.22 -23.58 15.53
C TRP A 240 -0.15 -24.11 15.99
N LEU A 241 -0.71 -25.12 15.33
CA LEU A 241 -1.99 -25.74 15.72
C LEU A 241 -1.93 -26.42 17.09
N GLY A 242 -0.78 -27.00 17.46
CA GLY A 242 -0.56 -27.59 18.78
C GLY A 242 -0.42 -26.59 19.93
N LYS A 243 -0.41 -25.27 19.65
CA LYS A 243 -0.27 -24.21 20.67
C LYS A 243 -1.58 -23.44 20.85
N GLY A 244 -1.91 -23.10 22.09
CA GLY A 244 -2.97 -22.16 22.45
C GLY A 244 -3.87 -22.66 23.58
N TRP A 245 -4.14 -21.81 24.57
CA TRP A 245 -4.93 -22.18 25.77
C TRP A 245 -6.35 -22.65 25.45
N PHE A 246 -6.96 -22.09 24.40
CA PHE A 246 -8.33 -22.39 23.99
C PHE A 246 -8.39 -23.32 22.77
N ALA A 247 -7.28 -23.89 22.33
CA ALA A 247 -7.27 -24.84 21.23
C ALA A 247 -7.64 -26.25 21.73
N PRO A 248 -8.44 -27.02 20.96
CA PRO A 248 -8.65 -28.44 21.22
C PRO A 248 -7.33 -29.22 21.17
N ASP A 249 -7.16 -30.22 22.04
CA ASP A 249 -5.90 -30.99 22.14
C ASP A 249 -5.62 -31.84 20.88
N ASP A 250 -6.67 -32.25 20.17
CA ASP A 250 -6.60 -33.05 18.95
C ASP A 250 -6.39 -32.21 17.68
N LEU A 251 -6.37 -30.87 17.79
CA LEU A 251 -6.33 -29.96 16.65
C LEU A 251 -5.09 -30.15 15.77
N SER A 252 -3.93 -30.43 16.36
CA SER A 252 -2.67 -30.67 15.63
C SER A 252 -2.77 -31.86 14.67
N THR A 253 -3.64 -32.84 14.93
CA THR A 253 -3.89 -33.97 14.01
C THR A 253 -4.48 -33.50 12.68
N SER A 254 -5.25 -32.40 12.70
CA SER A 254 -5.82 -31.80 11.49
C SER A 254 -4.75 -31.18 10.59
N ALA A 255 -3.56 -30.88 11.12
CA ALA A 255 -2.44 -30.35 10.36
C ALA A 255 -2.06 -31.28 9.19
N LYS A 256 -2.12 -32.61 9.40
CA LYS A 256 -1.76 -33.62 8.39
C LYS A 256 -2.65 -33.60 7.15
N GLN A 257 -3.88 -33.09 7.28
CA GLN A 257 -4.83 -32.97 6.17
C GLN A 257 -4.83 -31.56 5.55
N THR A 258 -3.95 -30.67 6.02
CA THR A 258 -3.90 -29.29 5.52
C THR A 258 -3.41 -29.29 4.08
N ARG A 259 -4.28 -28.87 3.17
CA ARG A 259 -3.86 -28.57 1.80
C ARG A 259 -3.25 -27.18 1.79
N LEU A 260 -1.97 -27.12 1.45
CA LEU A 260 -1.19 -25.90 1.43
C LEU A 260 -0.77 -25.57 0.00
N HIS A 261 -0.98 -24.32 -0.40
CA HIS A 261 -0.69 -23.79 -1.72
C HIS A 261 0.19 -22.56 -1.58
N SER A 262 1.28 -22.48 -2.33
CA SER A 262 2.06 -21.25 -2.46
C SER A 262 1.48 -20.39 -3.58
N ALA A 263 1.51 -19.09 -3.37
CA ALA A 263 1.31 -18.12 -4.43
C ALA A 263 2.02 -16.80 -4.09
N TYR A 264 2.35 -16.06 -5.13
CA TYR A 264 2.74 -14.66 -4.99
C TYR A 264 1.50 -13.78 -5.02
N TYR A 265 1.38 -12.93 -4.02
CA TYR A 265 0.30 -11.97 -3.91
C TYR A 265 0.81 -10.58 -4.23
N PRO A 266 0.05 -9.77 -5.00
CA PRO A 266 0.39 -8.38 -5.25
C PRO A 266 0.17 -7.53 -4.01
N PHE A 267 1.10 -6.62 -3.78
CA PHE A 267 1.05 -5.58 -2.77
C PHE A 267 1.54 -4.27 -3.35
N TRP A 268 1.12 -3.18 -2.73
CA TRP A 268 1.63 -1.85 -2.97
C TRP A 268 2.39 -1.40 -1.73
N THR A 269 3.62 -0.92 -1.88
CA THR A 269 4.30 -0.14 -0.85
C THR A 269 4.29 1.32 -1.25
N PHE A 270 4.23 2.20 -0.25
CA PHE A 270 4.23 3.64 -0.46
C PHE A 270 5.19 4.30 0.51
N ASP A 271 5.97 5.22 -0.05
CA ASP A 271 6.96 6.01 0.66
C ASP A 271 6.66 7.50 0.42
N GLY A 272 7.12 8.36 1.32
CA GLY A 272 6.96 9.80 1.16
C GLY A 272 6.90 10.55 2.49
N THR A 273 6.52 11.82 2.41
CA THR A 273 6.45 12.71 3.57
C THR A 273 5.07 13.35 3.69
N LEU A 274 4.53 13.34 4.91
CA LEU A 274 3.30 14.04 5.28
C LEU A 274 3.66 15.26 6.12
N GLU A 275 3.31 16.44 5.61
CA GLU A 275 3.34 17.69 6.35
C GLU A 275 1.98 17.92 7.03
N VAL A 276 2.01 18.20 8.34
CA VAL A 276 0.81 18.43 9.16
C VAL A 276 0.93 19.73 9.93
N HIS A 277 0.04 20.67 9.62
CA HIS A 277 -0.13 21.87 10.43
C HIS A 277 -0.89 21.53 11.71
N TRP A 278 -0.47 22.09 12.83
CA TRP A 278 -1.13 21.92 14.12
C TRP A 278 -1.28 23.23 14.88
N ARG A 279 -2.28 23.26 15.76
CA ARG A 279 -2.51 24.32 16.74
C ARG A 279 -2.88 23.71 18.08
N CYS A 280 -2.34 24.23 19.17
CA CYS A 280 -2.75 23.87 20.53
C CYS A 280 -2.52 25.02 21.51
N GLU A 281 -3.01 24.87 22.73
CA GLU A 281 -2.62 25.72 23.86
C GLU A 281 -1.62 24.97 24.73
N VAL A 282 -0.53 25.64 25.08
CA VAL A 282 0.56 25.10 25.91
C VAL A 282 0.63 25.88 27.21
N GLN A 283 0.81 25.18 28.33
CA GLN A 283 1.02 25.83 29.61
C GLN A 283 2.45 26.36 29.70
N GLU A 284 2.60 27.66 29.93
CA GLU A 284 3.88 28.33 30.19
C GLU A 284 3.91 28.93 31.59
N GLY A 285 5.06 28.85 32.26
CA GLY A 285 5.22 29.24 33.66
C GLY A 285 4.97 28.12 34.66
N TYR A 286 5.16 28.42 35.95
CA TYR A 286 5.02 27.47 37.06
C TYR A 286 4.06 28.02 38.13
N GLY A 287 3.36 27.11 38.81
CA GLY A 287 2.48 27.47 39.93
C GLY A 287 1.29 28.34 39.51
N ARG A 288 1.00 29.40 40.28
CA ARG A 288 -0.15 30.29 40.06
C ARG A 288 -0.01 31.23 38.87
N ASN A 289 1.20 31.36 38.31
CA ASN A 289 1.49 32.22 37.15
C ASN A 289 1.42 31.45 35.82
N ALA A 290 0.95 30.20 35.85
CA ALA A 290 0.87 29.39 34.64
C ALA A 290 -0.22 29.93 33.70
N GLN A 291 0.16 30.23 32.46
CA GLN A 291 -0.73 30.75 31.43
C GLN A 291 -0.84 29.78 30.25
N TRP A 292 -2.02 29.72 29.64
CA TRP A 292 -2.25 28.97 28.42
C TRP A 292 -1.94 29.86 27.23
N VAL A 293 -0.93 29.49 26.45
CA VAL A 293 -0.49 30.28 25.30
C VAL A 293 -0.74 29.48 24.03
N ALA A 294 -1.39 30.10 23.05
CA ALA A 294 -1.59 29.50 21.75
C ALA A 294 -0.25 29.28 21.04
N ARG A 295 -0.09 28.08 20.49
CA ARG A 295 1.06 27.68 19.69
C ARG A 295 0.55 27.01 18.42
N THR A 296 1.22 27.31 17.32
CA THR A 296 1.02 26.67 16.02
C THR A 296 2.36 26.19 15.51
N GLY A 297 2.33 25.18 14.66
CA GLY A 297 3.54 24.68 14.04
C GLY A 297 3.24 23.69 12.93
N ILE A 298 4.31 23.13 12.39
CA ILE A 298 4.30 22.16 11.31
C ILE A 298 5.08 20.95 11.80
N GLU A 299 4.52 19.75 11.62
CA GLU A 299 5.23 18.49 11.85
C GLU A 299 5.34 17.72 10.54
N PHE A 300 6.51 17.12 10.32
CA PHE A 300 6.75 16.23 9.20
C PHE A 300 6.76 14.78 9.69
N GLU A 301 5.99 13.91 9.03
CA GLU A 301 6.08 12.46 9.18
C GLU A 301 6.58 11.87 7.87
N MET A 302 7.83 11.39 7.87
CA MET A 302 8.32 10.49 6.84
C MET A 302 7.74 9.09 7.07
N PHE A 303 7.29 8.45 6.01
CA PHE A 303 6.85 7.07 6.02
C PHE A 303 7.55 6.29 4.92
N ASP A 304 7.89 5.05 5.26
CA ASP A 304 8.65 4.13 4.42
C ASP A 304 7.98 2.76 4.52
N ASP A 305 7.86 2.10 3.38
CA ASP A 305 7.26 0.81 3.11
C ASP A 305 5.84 0.64 3.70
N VAL A 306 4.95 1.62 3.47
CA VAL A 306 3.54 1.48 3.88
C VAL A 306 2.85 0.43 3.02
N LEU A 307 2.79 -0.80 3.54
CA LEU A 307 2.26 -1.96 2.84
C LEU A 307 0.72 -1.98 2.79
N ILE A 308 0.18 -2.09 1.58
CA ILE A 308 -1.24 -2.24 1.25
C ILE A 308 -1.41 -3.46 0.33
N SER A 309 -2.45 -4.28 0.56
CA SER A 309 -2.72 -5.41 -0.35
C SER A 309 -3.14 -4.93 -1.73
N GLY A 310 -2.72 -5.65 -2.75
CA GLY A 310 -3.33 -5.60 -4.07
C GLY A 310 -4.62 -6.41 -4.17
N ASN A 311 -5.01 -7.19 -3.14
CA ASN A 311 -6.23 -7.99 -3.14
C ASN A 311 -7.18 -7.63 -1.98
N GLU A 312 -8.44 -7.32 -2.28
CA GLU A 312 -9.48 -6.99 -1.30
C GLU A 312 -9.81 -8.15 -0.35
N SER A 313 -9.63 -9.39 -0.85
CA SER A 313 -9.82 -10.60 -0.05
C SER A 313 -8.86 -10.74 1.12
N LEU A 314 -7.70 -10.06 1.06
CA LEU A 314 -6.72 -10.02 2.14
C LEU A 314 -6.91 -8.74 2.96
N SER A 315 -7.67 -8.86 4.04
CA SER A 315 -7.90 -7.72 4.93
C SER A 315 -6.59 -7.19 5.53
N THR A 316 -6.54 -5.88 5.82
CA THR A 316 -5.38 -5.25 6.49
C THR A 316 -5.05 -5.93 7.82
N LYS A 317 -6.06 -6.44 8.53
CA LYS A 317 -5.87 -7.18 9.79
C LYS A 317 -5.09 -8.47 9.53
N THR A 318 -5.51 -9.26 8.54
CA THR A 318 -4.86 -10.51 8.14
C THR A 318 -3.40 -10.29 7.73
N ILE A 319 -3.11 -9.18 7.04
CA ILE A 319 -1.74 -8.83 6.61
C ILE A 319 -0.86 -8.44 7.81
N THR A 320 -1.35 -7.54 8.67
CA THR A 320 -0.64 -7.12 9.90
C THR A 320 -0.26 -8.32 10.78
N GLU A 321 -1.11 -9.34 10.74
CA GLU A 321 -0.98 -10.58 11.47
C GLU A 321 0.13 -11.52 10.96
N ILE A 322 0.55 -11.38 9.70
CA ILE A 322 1.63 -12.14 9.05
C ILE A 322 2.89 -11.30 8.74
N GLU A 323 2.85 -9.98 8.99
CA GLU A 323 4.02 -9.07 8.99
C GLU A 323 5.01 -9.42 10.14
N PRO A 324 6.31 -9.15 10.02
CA PRO A 324 6.96 -8.37 8.97
C PRO A 324 7.25 -9.20 7.71
N PHE A 325 7.20 -8.54 6.56
CA PHE A 325 7.84 -9.00 5.33
C PHE A 325 9.25 -8.42 5.26
N LYS A 326 10.14 -9.07 4.51
CA LYS A 326 11.51 -8.60 4.33
C LYS A 326 11.58 -7.64 3.14
N LEU A 327 10.92 -6.48 3.28
CA LEU A 327 10.73 -5.51 2.18
C LEU A 327 12.06 -4.89 1.72
N LYS A 328 13.06 -4.81 2.59
CA LYS A 328 14.41 -4.36 2.22
C LYS A 328 15.20 -5.42 1.43
N GLU A 329 14.82 -6.69 1.49
CA GLU A 329 15.49 -7.80 0.79
C GLU A 329 14.83 -8.14 -0.57
N VAL A 330 13.87 -7.32 -1.04
CA VAL A 330 13.22 -7.55 -2.33
C VAL A 330 14.20 -7.33 -3.49
N VAL A 331 14.04 -8.12 -4.54
CA VAL A 331 14.85 -8.07 -5.75
C VAL A 331 14.02 -7.60 -6.93
N GLU A 332 14.69 -7.11 -7.97
CA GLU A 332 14.06 -6.78 -9.25
C GLU A 332 13.21 -7.96 -9.75
N PHE A 333 11.97 -7.67 -10.16
CA PHE A 333 11.08 -8.70 -10.65
C PHE A 333 11.60 -9.28 -11.97
N LYS A 334 11.80 -10.60 -11.96
CA LYS A 334 12.06 -11.41 -13.15
C LYS A 334 11.04 -12.55 -13.19
N PRO A 335 10.39 -12.83 -14.34
CA PRO A 335 9.39 -13.89 -14.45
C PRO A 335 9.87 -15.25 -13.95
N GLU A 336 11.16 -15.53 -14.05
CA GLU A 336 11.82 -16.75 -13.57
C GLU A 336 11.55 -17.07 -12.09
N TYR A 337 11.40 -16.07 -11.23
CA TYR A 337 11.06 -16.26 -9.82
C TYR A 337 9.67 -16.89 -9.62
N LEU A 338 8.81 -16.83 -10.64
CA LEU A 338 7.49 -17.47 -10.64
C LEU A 338 7.51 -18.89 -11.23
N ALA A 339 8.68 -19.41 -11.63
CA ALA A 339 8.77 -20.75 -12.20
C ALA A 339 8.29 -21.80 -11.17
N GLY A 340 7.13 -22.42 -11.44
CA GLY A 340 6.54 -23.41 -10.54
C GLY A 340 5.58 -22.85 -9.48
N TRP A 341 5.41 -21.52 -9.41
CA TRP A 341 4.49 -20.88 -8.48
C TRP A 341 3.56 -19.88 -9.18
N PRO A 342 2.26 -19.90 -8.88
CA PRO A 342 1.35 -18.91 -9.43
C PRO A 342 1.59 -17.54 -8.79
N ALA A 343 1.36 -16.48 -9.56
CA ALA A 343 1.17 -15.12 -9.06
C ALA A 343 -0.27 -14.69 -9.32
N LEU A 344 -0.85 -13.99 -8.35
CA LEU A 344 -2.14 -13.34 -8.49
C LEU A 344 -1.96 -11.96 -9.13
N THR A 345 -3.02 -11.46 -9.75
CA THR A 345 -3.13 -10.06 -10.16
C THR A 345 -3.90 -9.26 -9.12
N TYR A 346 -3.72 -7.92 -9.15
CA TYR A 346 -4.36 -7.04 -8.18
C TYR A 346 -5.79 -6.69 -8.61
N ASP A 347 -6.70 -6.71 -7.64
CA ASP A 347 -8.07 -6.17 -7.76
C ASP A 347 -8.20 -4.78 -7.11
N THR A 348 -7.19 -4.39 -6.33
CA THR A 348 -7.10 -3.07 -5.70
C THR A 348 -6.15 -2.20 -6.53
N PRO A 349 -6.68 -1.25 -7.34
CA PRO A 349 -5.84 -0.40 -8.20
C PRO A 349 -4.97 0.55 -7.38
N LEU A 350 -3.88 1.04 -7.99
CA LEU A 350 -2.92 1.96 -7.39
C LEU A 350 -3.60 3.19 -6.77
N ALA A 351 -4.55 3.81 -7.47
CA ALA A 351 -5.30 4.96 -6.96
C ALA A 351 -6.01 4.65 -5.63
N LYS A 352 -6.71 3.50 -5.55
CA LYS A 352 -7.38 3.06 -4.33
C LYS A 352 -6.39 2.70 -3.23
N ALA A 353 -5.32 1.98 -3.58
CA ALA A 353 -4.27 1.61 -2.64
C ALA A 353 -3.60 2.85 -2.02
N SER A 354 -3.35 3.90 -2.82
CA SER A 354 -2.77 5.17 -2.34
C SER A 354 -3.66 5.86 -1.30
N LEU A 355 -4.99 5.83 -1.47
CA LEU A 355 -5.94 6.37 -0.49
C LEU A 355 -5.93 5.56 0.81
N LEU A 356 -5.84 4.23 0.72
CA LEU A 356 -5.71 3.35 1.88
C LEU A 356 -4.40 3.59 2.64
N ALA A 357 -3.29 3.79 1.92
CA ALA A 357 -1.99 4.15 2.49
C ALA A 357 -2.07 5.49 3.25
N ARG A 358 -2.59 6.54 2.60
CA ARG A 358 -2.80 7.86 3.22
C ARG A 358 -3.64 7.77 4.49
N LYS A 359 -4.74 7.00 4.46
CA LYS A 359 -5.58 6.74 5.64
C LYS A 359 -4.80 6.05 6.77
N ARG A 360 -3.94 5.07 6.46
CA ARG A 360 -3.10 4.35 7.43
C ARG A 360 -2.07 5.30 8.06
N VAL A 361 -1.40 6.13 7.26
CA VAL A 361 -0.42 7.13 7.70
C VAL A 361 -1.10 8.19 8.59
N ILE A 362 -2.20 8.81 8.15
CA ILE A 362 -2.93 9.80 8.96
C ILE A 362 -3.35 9.20 10.31
N LYS A 363 -3.86 7.96 10.32
CA LYS A 363 -4.26 7.28 11.57
C LYS A 363 -3.07 7.03 12.50
N LYS A 364 -1.87 6.75 11.96
CA LYS A 364 -0.64 6.59 12.76
C LYS A 364 -0.21 7.95 13.31
N VAL A 365 -0.14 8.98 12.47
CA VAL A 365 0.26 10.34 12.87
C VAL A 365 -0.66 10.88 13.94
N ARG A 366 -1.99 10.84 13.76
CA ARG A 366 -2.95 11.34 14.77
C ARG A 366 -2.80 10.67 16.14
N ARG A 367 -2.45 9.37 16.19
CA ARG A 367 -2.21 8.65 17.45
C ARG A 367 -0.96 9.14 18.17
N ASN A 368 0.06 9.54 17.42
CA ASN A 368 1.38 9.91 17.96
C ASN A 368 1.59 11.43 18.07
N LEU A 369 0.77 12.23 17.38
CA LEU A 369 0.96 13.67 17.23
C LEU A 369 0.97 14.38 18.59
N HIS A 370 0.06 13.99 19.50
CA HIS A 370 0.04 14.58 20.84
C HIS A 370 1.36 14.35 21.60
N ALA A 371 2.04 13.22 21.41
CA ALA A 371 3.33 13.00 22.05
C ALA A 371 4.46 13.82 21.39
N LYS A 372 4.39 14.03 20.07
CA LYS A 372 5.42 14.73 19.28
C LYS A 372 5.37 16.25 19.43
N VAL A 373 4.17 16.84 19.33
CA VAL A 373 3.98 18.29 19.34
C VAL A 373 4.33 18.87 20.72
N VAL A 374 5.33 19.73 20.80
CA VAL A 374 5.80 20.37 22.03
C VAL A 374 6.00 19.33 23.15
N PRO A 375 7.07 18.52 23.07
CA PRO A 375 7.29 17.44 24.02
C PRO A 375 7.50 17.99 25.44
N ASN A 376 7.14 17.20 26.44
CA ASN A 376 7.33 17.50 27.87
C ASN A 376 6.59 18.75 28.42
N LYS A 377 5.57 19.26 27.72
CA LYS A 377 4.70 20.33 28.23
C LYS A 377 3.24 19.89 28.33
N GLN A 378 2.52 20.41 29.33
CA GLN A 378 1.07 20.29 29.38
C GLN A 378 0.45 21.09 28.22
N LYS A 379 -0.46 20.44 27.50
CA LYS A 379 -1.14 21.00 26.34
C LYS A 379 -2.59 20.56 26.30
N ARG A 380 -3.44 21.39 25.69
CA ARG A 380 -4.87 21.11 25.49
C ARG A 380 -5.34 21.66 24.15
N GLY A 381 -6.49 21.16 23.69
CA GLY A 381 -7.12 21.64 22.46
C GLY A 381 -6.26 21.43 21.20
N LEU A 382 -5.48 20.34 21.13
CA LEU A 382 -4.69 20.03 19.95
C LEU A 382 -5.60 19.76 18.75
N GLN A 383 -5.43 20.56 17.71
CA GLN A 383 -6.14 20.47 16.44
C GLN A 383 -5.13 20.35 15.30
N THR A 384 -5.49 19.58 14.27
CA THR A 384 -4.73 19.46 13.02
C THR A 384 -5.43 20.24 11.91
N GLY A 385 -4.67 21.02 11.15
CA GLY A 385 -5.15 21.75 9.98
C GLY A 385 -5.07 20.92 8.68
N GLY A 386 -4.92 21.63 7.56
CA GLY A 386 -4.63 21.02 6.25
C GLY A 386 -3.36 20.17 6.30
N VAL A 387 -3.32 19.15 5.43
CA VAL A 387 -2.16 18.26 5.29
C VAL A 387 -1.65 18.33 3.86
N HIS A 388 -0.32 18.33 3.71
CA HIS A 388 0.35 18.30 2.42
C HIS A 388 1.13 16.99 2.28
N TRP A 389 0.95 16.32 1.14
CA TRP A 389 1.67 15.10 0.79
C TRP A 389 2.80 15.47 -0.16
N MET A 390 4.01 15.00 0.12
CA MET A 390 5.21 15.33 -0.64
C MET A 390 5.94 14.06 -1.03
N ASP A 391 6.51 14.08 -2.24
CA ASP A 391 7.35 13.03 -2.82
C ASP A 391 6.80 11.61 -2.60
N MET A 392 5.52 11.43 -2.90
CA MET A 392 4.92 10.11 -2.81
C MET A 392 5.49 9.21 -3.91
N THR A 393 6.13 8.12 -3.52
CA THR A 393 6.55 7.05 -4.41
C THR A 393 5.79 5.76 -4.09
N PHE A 394 5.83 4.81 -5.00
CA PHE A 394 5.23 3.50 -4.81
C PHE A 394 6.05 2.38 -5.47
N LYS A 395 5.87 1.16 -4.97
CA LYS A 395 6.31 -0.09 -5.62
C LYS A 395 5.13 -1.07 -5.67
N HIS A 396 4.93 -1.70 -6.82
CA HIS A 396 4.14 -2.92 -6.98
C HIS A 396 5.05 -4.12 -6.69
N VAL A 397 4.76 -4.80 -5.58
CA VAL A 397 5.59 -5.86 -5.01
C VAL A 397 4.82 -7.16 -5.03
N LEU A 398 5.43 -8.23 -5.56
CA LEU A 398 4.93 -9.58 -5.37
C LEU A 398 5.53 -10.19 -4.10
N LEU A 399 4.70 -10.53 -3.12
CA LEU A 399 5.14 -11.16 -1.87
C LEU A 399 4.67 -12.62 -1.76
N PRO A 400 5.54 -13.53 -1.30
CA PRO A 400 5.25 -14.95 -1.28
C PRO A 400 4.42 -15.30 -0.05
N LEU A 401 3.31 -16.00 -0.24
CA LEU A 401 2.47 -16.51 0.83
C LEU A 401 2.19 -18.00 0.64
N TRP A 402 2.12 -18.72 1.76
CA TRP A 402 1.48 -20.02 1.81
C TRP A 402 0.07 -19.85 2.36
N ILE A 403 -0.93 -20.25 1.57
CA ILE A 403 -2.32 -20.30 2.00
C ILE A 403 -2.75 -21.75 2.15
N GLY A 404 -3.37 -22.04 3.29
CA GLY A 404 -3.86 -23.37 3.60
C GLY A 404 -5.26 -23.34 4.14
N SER A 405 -5.90 -24.50 4.07
CA SER A 405 -7.09 -24.74 4.90
C SER A 405 -7.09 -26.15 5.45
N TYR A 406 -7.62 -26.28 6.66
CA TYR A 406 -7.78 -27.53 7.35
C TYR A 406 -9.23 -27.66 7.82
N TRP A 407 -9.66 -28.91 7.98
CA TRP A 407 -11.00 -29.24 8.46
C TRP A 407 -10.91 -29.68 9.91
N TYR A 408 -11.84 -29.19 10.73
CA TYR A 408 -11.98 -29.62 12.11
C TYR A 408 -13.46 -29.67 12.46
N LYS A 409 -13.96 -30.84 12.88
CA LYS A 409 -15.37 -31.11 13.22
C LYS A 409 -16.37 -30.57 12.17
N GLY A 410 -16.10 -30.85 10.89
CA GLY A 410 -16.95 -30.43 9.78
C GLY A 410 -16.89 -28.93 9.42
N LYS A 411 -16.07 -28.13 10.12
CA LYS A 411 -15.84 -26.71 9.80
C LYS A 411 -14.46 -26.55 9.16
N ARG A 412 -14.38 -25.67 8.16
CA ARG A 412 -13.12 -25.34 7.47
C ARG A 412 -12.52 -24.08 8.09
N TYR A 413 -11.23 -24.14 8.39
CA TYR A 413 -10.45 -23.03 8.94
C TYR A 413 -9.33 -22.67 7.97
N GLN A 414 -9.05 -21.37 7.86
CA GLN A 414 -7.99 -20.84 6.99
C GLN A 414 -6.72 -20.55 7.78
N VAL A 415 -5.58 -20.78 7.15
CA VAL A 415 -4.26 -20.44 7.66
C VAL A 415 -3.44 -19.77 6.55
N LEU A 416 -2.66 -18.77 6.93
CA LEU A 416 -1.71 -18.05 6.09
C LEU A 416 -0.34 -18.11 6.75
N ILE A 417 0.69 -18.25 5.92
CA ILE A 417 2.08 -18.16 6.34
C ILE A 417 2.81 -17.20 5.42
N ASN A 418 3.57 -16.30 6.03
CA ASN A 418 4.54 -15.49 5.32
C ASN A 418 5.63 -16.39 4.72
N GLY A 419 5.79 -16.38 3.40
CA GLY A 419 6.74 -17.22 2.67
C GLY A 419 8.21 -16.83 2.86
N GLN A 420 8.49 -15.67 3.48
CA GLN A 420 9.85 -15.21 3.80
C GLN A 420 10.20 -15.49 5.27
N THR A 421 9.31 -15.15 6.21
CA THR A 421 9.60 -15.22 7.65
C THR A 421 9.05 -16.47 8.33
N GLY A 422 8.15 -17.20 7.67
CA GLY A 422 7.44 -18.33 8.24
C GLY A 422 6.45 -17.93 9.35
N LYS A 423 6.13 -16.64 9.51
CA LYS A 423 5.13 -16.17 10.47
C LYS A 423 3.74 -16.65 10.07
N ILE A 424 3.04 -17.26 11.01
CA ILE A 424 1.73 -17.89 10.77
C ILE A 424 0.63 -17.07 11.42
N ASN A 425 -0.46 -16.87 10.67
CA ASN A 425 -1.76 -16.52 11.24
C ASN A 425 -2.88 -17.34 10.61
N GLY A 426 -4.00 -17.46 11.30
CA GLY A 426 -5.17 -18.18 10.84
C GLY A 426 -6.20 -18.31 11.94
N GLU A 427 -7.36 -18.81 11.56
CA GLU A 427 -8.42 -19.11 12.50
C GLU A 427 -8.12 -20.44 13.21
N LYS A 428 -8.43 -20.49 14.51
CA LYS A 428 -8.43 -21.73 15.30
C LYS A 428 -9.82 -21.99 15.87
N PRO A 429 -10.30 -23.24 15.88
CA PRO A 429 -11.46 -23.61 16.66
C PRO A 429 -11.20 -23.30 18.14
N ARG A 430 -12.22 -22.76 18.81
CA ARG A 430 -12.21 -22.61 20.25
C ARG A 430 -12.80 -23.85 20.88
N ASP A 431 -12.11 -24.38 21.88
CA ASP A 431 -12.64 -25.37 22.79
C ASP A 431 -13.60 -24.69 23.77
N THR A 432 -14.89 -24.94 23.60
CA THR A 432 -15.95 -24.35 24.42
C THR A 432 -15.89 -24.82 25.87
N ALA A 433 -15.43 -26.05 26.13
CA ALA A 433 -15.31 -26.59 27.49
C ALA A 433 -14.16 -25.91 28.24
N LYS A 434 -12.98 -25.78 27.61
CA LYS A 434 -11.84 -25.04 28.19
C LYS A 434 -12.18 -23.56 28.41
N THR A 435 -12.87 -22.96 27.44
CA THR A 435 -13.31 -21.56 27.54
C THR A 435 -14.28 -21.37 28.71
N ALA A 436 -15.30 -22.23 28.83
CA ALA A 436 -16.27 -22.17 29.92
C ALA A 436 -15.61 -22.39 31.29
N GLY A 437 -14.70 -23.36 31.40
CA GLY A 437 -13.96 -23.62 32.64
C GLY A 437 -13.15 -22.42 33.12
N ILE A 438 -12.46 -21.71 32.22
CA ILE A 438 -11.70 -20.51 32.56
C ILE A 438 -12.63 -19.36 32.96
N VAL A 439 -13.74 -19.14 32.23
CA VAL A 439 -14.72 -18.09 32.58
C VAL A 439 -15.36 -18.37 33.95
N LEU A 440 -15.73 -19.62 34.24
CA LEU A 440 -16.22 -20.04 35.55
C LEU A 440 -15.19 -19.84 36.66
N SER A 441 -13.92 -20.17 36.38
CA SER A 441 -12.83 -19.95 37.33
C SER A 441 -12.65 -18.47 37.64
N ILE A 442 -12.61 -17.59 36.63
CA ILE A 442 -12.50 -16.13 36.83
C ILE A 442 -13.70 -15.62 37.63
N PHE A 443 -14.91 -16.04 37.26
CA PHE A 443 -16.13 -15.66 37.98
C PHE A 443 -16.07 -16.05 39.46
N PHE A 444 -15.65 -17.28 39.76
CA PHE A 444 -15.52 -17.75 41.13
C PHE A 444 -14.42 -17.01 41.91
N THR A 445 -13.29 -16.72 41.27
CA THR A 445 -12.22 -15.91 41.89
C THR A 445 -12.70 -14.50 42.23
N VAL A 446 -13.40 -13.83 41.32
CA VAL A 446 -13.97 -12.49 41.56
C VAL A 446 -15.00 -12.54 42.68
N LEU A 447 -15.87 -13.58 42.70
CA LEU A 447 -16.86 -13.78 43.74
C LEU A 447 -16.21 -13.97 45.12
N VAL A 448 -15.17 -14.81 45.23
CA VAL A 448 -14.44 -15.04 46.48
C VAL A 448 -13.77 -13.75 46.98
N VAL A 449 -13.11 -13.00 46.09
CA VAL A 449 -12.51 -11.70 46.43
C VAL A 449 -13.57 -10.71 46.91
N PHE A 450 -14.72 -10.66 46.23
CA PHE A 450 -15.83 -9.78 46.62
C PHE A 450 -16.39 -10.15 48.00
N ILE A 451 -16.64 -11.44 48.27
CA ILE A 451 -17.10 -11.91 49.58
C ILE A 451 -16.08 -11.56 50.67
N PHE A 452 -14.79 -11.80 50.40
CA PHE A 452 -13.72 -11.44 51.34
C PHE A 452 -13.69 -9.95 51.66
N LEU A 453 -13.78 -9.08 50.63
CA LEU A 453 -13.86 -7.63 50.81
C LEU A 453 -15.12 -7.20 51.56
N ALA A 454 -16.27 -7.86 51.32
CA ALA A 454 -17.51 -7.58 52.03
C ALA A 454 -17.41 -7.96 53.51
N ILE A 455 -16.81 -9.10 53.84
CA ILE A 455 -16.55 -9.53 55.23
C ILE A 455 -15.65 -8.51 55.92
N LEU A 456 -14.54 -8.11 55.30
CA LEU A 456 -13.66 -7.08 55.85
C LEU A 456 -14.36 -5.73 56.05
N ALA A 457 -15.23 -5.32 55.14
CA ALA A 457 -16.00 -4.09 55.26
C ALA A 457 -17.01 -4.13 56.41
N ILE A 458 -17.59 -5.31 56.70
CA ILE A 458 -18.47 -5.54 57.85
C ILE A 458 -17.66 -5.49 59.15
N GLU A 459 -16.50 -6.18 59.22
CA GLU A 459 -15.63 -6.16 60.41
C GLU A 459 -15.10 -4.76 60.73
N MET A 460 -14.78 -3.97 59.70
CA MET A 460 -14.33 -2.58 59.85
C MET A 460 -15.48 -1.59 60.14
N GLY A 461 -16.73 -2.07 60.23
CA GLY A 461 -17.90 -1.25 60.56
C GLY A 461 -18.37 -0.31 59.45
N TRP A 462 -17.92 -0.51 58.21
CA TRP A 462 -18.29 0.32 57.06
C TRP A 462 -19.65 -0.03 56.48
N ILE A 463 -20.15 -1.24 56.75
CA ILE A 463 -21.45 -1.73 56.29
C ILE A 463 -22.19 -2.32 57.50
N THR A 464 -23.35 -1.76 57.83
CA THR A 464 -24.26 -2.30 58.86
C THR A 464 -25.31 -3.20 58.21
N LEU A 465 -25.20 -4.51 58.44
CA LEU A 465 -26.26 -5.46 58.10
C LEU A 465 -27.45 -5.17 59.03
N ARG A 466 -28.53 -4.62 58.48
CA ARG A 466 -29.76 -4.32 59.20
C ARG A 466 -30.82 -5.37 58.93
#